data_AF-A0A565BUP6-F1
#
_entry.id   AF-A0A565BUP6-F1
#
_cell.length_a   1.000
_cell.length_b   1.000
_cell.length_c   1.000
_cell.angle_alpha   90.00
_cell.angle_beta   90.00
_cell.angle_gamma   90.00
#
_symmetry.space_group_name_H-M   'P 1'
#
loop_
_entity.id
_entity.type
_entity.pdbx_description
1 polymer ?
#
loop_
_entity_poly.entity_id
_entity_poly.type
_entity_poly.pdbx_seq_one_letter_code
_entity_poly.pdbx_strand_id
1 'polypeptide(L)'
;MKNLNHFILPVVVFLTISTVINGGITSEYVRQAQSSVEMPLKTFRTPSGHYVPEQVHLTQVDHDGRAMIISWVTILNLAGSNVVTY
;
A
#
# COMPACT_ATOMS: atom_id res chain seq x y z
N MET A 1 -48.39 -31.38 -5.29
CA MET A 1 -47.58 -31.46 -4.04
C MET A 1 -46.09 -31.75 -4.27
N LYS A 2 -45.64 -32.40 -5.36
CA LYS A 2 -44.21 -32.74 -5.57
C LYS A 2 -43.29 -31.53 -5.79
N ASN A 3 -43.78 -30.44 -6.38
CA ASN A 3 -42.98 -29.27 -6.77
C ASN A 3 -42.68 -28.33 -5.60
N LEU A 4 -43.52 -28.34 -4.55
CA LEU A 4 -43.37 -27.47 -3.38
C LEU A 4 -42.11 -27.85 -2.59
N ASN A 5 -41.83 -29.14 -2.45
CA ASN A 5 -40.65 -29.64 -1.73
C ASN A 5 -39.33 -29.25 -2.40
N HIS A 6 -39.31 -29.03 -3.73
CA HIS A 6 -38.11 -28.59 -4.44
C HIS A 6 -37.75 -27.12 -4.15
N PHE A 7 -38.71 -26.28 -3.76
CA PHE A 7 -38.46 -24.89 -3.38
C PHE A 7 -38.10 -24.72 -1.90
N ILE A 8 -38.49 -25.68 -1.03
CA ILE A 8 -38.23 -25.59 0.41
C ILE A 8 -36.73 -25.64 0.71
N LEU A 9 -36.00 -26.58 0.10
CA LEU A 9 -34.56 -26.73 0.33
C LEU A 9 -33.74 -25.47 -0.04
N PRO A 10 -33.86 -24.89 -1.24
CA PRO A 10 -33.09 -23.68 -1.60
C PRO A 10 -33.48 -22.47 -0.74
N VAL A 11 -34.75 -22.35 -0.32
CA VAL A 11 -35.18 -21.27 0.58
C VAL A 11 -34.54 -21.42 1.96
N VAL A 12 -34.51 -22.64 2.52
CA VAL A 12 -33.84 -22.92 3.80
C VAL A 12 -32.34 -22.64 3.70
N VAL A 13 -31.70 -23.03 2.60
CA VAL A 13 -30.27 -22.74 2.35
C VAL A 13 -30.03 -21.23 2.24
N PHE A 14 -30.86 -20.49 1.52
CA PHE A 14 -30.72 -19.03 1.39
C PHE A 14 -30.88 -18.31 2.74
N LEU A 15 -31.87 -18.71 3.54
CA LEU A 15 -32.11 -18.15 4.87
C LEU A 15 -30.96 -18.46 5.84
N THR A 16 -30.42 -19.67 5.80
CA THR A 16 -29.26 -20.03 6.64
C THR A 16 -27.97 -19.31 6.23
N ILE A 17 -27.76 -19.06 4.94
CA ILE A 17 -26.61 -18.26 4.46
C ILE A 17 -26.69 -16.82 4.99
N SER A 18 -27.89 -16.23 5.06
CA SER A 18 -28.05 -14.87 5.56
C SER A 18 -27.71 -14.70 7.05
N THR A 19 -27.77 -15.75 7.86
CA THR A 19 -27.46 -15.70 9.29
C THR A 19 -25.99 -15.97 9.61
N VAL A 20 -25.21 -16.51 8.67
CA VAL A 20 -23.76 -16.79 8.84
C VAL A 20 -22.87 -15.70 8.23
N ILE A 21 -23.46 -14.68 7.59
CA ILE A 21 -22.72 -13.56 7.01
C ILE A 21 -22.67 -12.39 8.00
N ASN A 22 -21.45 -12.00 8.39
CA ASN A 22 -21.17 -10.75 9.10
C ASN A 22 -21.18 -9.55 8.12
N GLY A 23 -22.27 -9.40 7.37
CA GLY A 23 -22.43 -8.38 6.34
C GLY A 23 -22.69 -7.01 6.96
N GLY A 24 -22.03 -5.97 6.46
CA GLY A 24 -22.21 -4.60 6.98
C GLY A 24 -21.52 -4.32 8.32
N ILE A 25 -20.72 -5.26 8.84
CA ILE A 25 -19.91 -5.04 10.03
C ILE A 25 -18.56 -4.45 9.58
N THR A 26 -18.40 -3.15 9.78
CA THR A 26 -17.10 -2.48 9.73
C THR A 26 -16.59 -2.22 11.14
N SER A 27 -15.28 -2.08 11.29
CA SER A 27 -14.70 -1.65 12.56
C SER A 27 -15.29 -0.31 13.00
N GLU A 28 -15.69 -0.20 14.28
CA GLU A 28 -16.06 1.08 14.90
C GLU A 28 -14.85 2.00 15.13
N TYR A 29 -13.63 1.48 14.89
CA TYR A 29 -12.40 2.24 15.06
C TYR A 29 -12.35 3.43 14.10
N VAL A 30 -12.54 4.62 14.65
CA VAL A 30 -12.19 5.88 14.00
C VAL A 30 -10.89 6.34 14.64
N ARG A 31 -9.82 6.45 13.84
CA ARG A 31 -8.56 7.05 14.30
C ARG A 31 -8.86 8.49 14.75
N GLN A 32 -8.53 8.84 15.99
CA GLN A 32 -8.61 10.22 16.45
C GLN A 32 -7.80 11.11 15.50
N ALA A 33 -8.43 12.14 14.94
CA ALA A 33 -7.75 13.09 14.08
C ALA A 33 -6.69 13.83 14.90
N GLN A 34 -5.43 13.52 14.62
CA GLN A 34 -4.31 14.30 15.13
C GLN A 34 -4.14 15.53 14.22
N SER A 35 -3.66 16.63 14.79
CA SER A 35 -3.35 17.83 13.99
C SER A 35 -2.28 17.47 12.95
N SER A 36 -2.59 17.68 11.67
CA SER A 36 -1.64 17.50 10.56
C SER A 36 -0.75 18.73 10.45
N VAL A 37 0.17 18.89 11.40
CA VAL A 37 1.16 19.97 11.38
C VAL A 37 2.30 19.57 10.44
N GLU A 38 2.68 20.48 9.55
CA GLU A 38 3.83 20.30 8.66
C GLU A 38 5.10 19.98 9.47
N MET A 39 5.90 19.03 8.98
CA MET A 39 7.14 18.67 9.65
C MET A 39 8.15 19.83 9.56
N PRO A 40 8.79 20.23 10.67
CA PRO A 40 9.82 21.25 10.62
C PRO A 40 10.97 20.84 9.70
N LEU A 41 11.56 21.79 8.94
CA LEU A 41 12.65 21.50 8.00
C LEU A 41 13.82 20.72 8.63
N LYS A 42 14.15 21.01 9.91
CA LYS A 42 15.19 20.30 10.69
C LYS A 42 14.97 18.78 10.82
N THR A 43 13.76 18.30 10.53
CA THR A 43 13.40 16.87 10.51
C THR A 43 13.98 16.17 9.28
N PHE A 44 14.12 16.90 8.16
CA PHE A 44 14.67 16.40 6.91
C PHE A 44 16.18 16.64 6.87
N ARG A 45 16.93 15.74 7.50
CA ARG A 45 18.39 15.80 7.48
C ARG A 45 18.93 15.29 6.15
N THR A 46 19.84 16.05 5.56
CA THR A 46 20.63 15.60 4.41
C THR A 46 21.67 14.56 4.84
N PRO A 47 21.99 13.57 4.00
CA PRO A 47 23.13 12.69 4.21
C PRO A 47 24.44 13.47 4.36
N SER A 48 25.31 13.01 5.26
CA SER A 48 26.62 13.63 5.46
C SER A 48 27.61 13.21 4.37
N GLY A 49 28.25 14.17 3.71
CA GLY A 49 29.35 13.95 2.79
C GLY A 49 29.24 14.80 1.53
N HIS A 50 30.29 14.78 0.70
CA HIS A 50 30.34 15.49 -0.57
C HIS A 50 29.81 14.59 -1.70
N TYR A 51 28.97 15.13 -2.60
CA TYR A 51 28.34 14.38 -3.70
C TYR A 51 27.52 13.16 -3.27
N VAL A 52 26.96 13.16 -2.06
CA VAL A 52 26.20 12.01 -1.57
C VAL A 52 24.81 11.99 -2.23
N PRO A 53 24.37 10.83 -2.76
CA PRO A 53 23.00 10.63 -3.22
C PRO A 53 21.96 10.90 -2.13
N GLU A 54 20.93 11.65 -2.47
CA GLU A 54 19.75 11.91 -1.66
C GLU A 54 18.49 11.42 -2.38
N GLN A 55 17.38 11.32 -1.63
CA GLN A 55 16.07 10.98 -2.19
C GLN A 55 16.08 9.66 -2.98
N VAL A 56 16.90 8.70 -2.51
CA VAL A 56 17.03 7.38 -3.13
C VAL A 56 15.70 6.66 -3.06
N HIS A 57 15.18 6.23 -4.20
CA HIS A 57 13.95 5.45 -4.29
C HIS A 57 14.08 4.36 -5.34
N LEU A 58 13.40 3.26 -5.06
CA LEU A 58 13.46 2.01 -5.81
C LEU A 58 12.05 1.67 -6.30
N THR A 59 11.93 1.28 -7.57
CA THR A 59 10.65 0.83 -8.14
C THR A 59 10.85 -0.45 -8.95
N GLN A 60 9.97 -1.43 -8.72
CA GLN A 60 9.93 -2.64 -9.54
C GLN A 60 9.57 -2.27 -10.98
N VAL A 61 10.27 -2.85 -11.95
CA VAL A 61 10.08 -2.52 -13.38
C VAL A 61 9.60 -3.69 -14.23
N ASP A 62 9.79 -4.94 -13.77
CA ASP A 62 9.33 -6.12 -14.48
C ASP A 62 8.16 -6.80 -13.75
N HIS A 63 7.41 -7.61 -14.49
CA HIS A 63 6.26 -8.35 -13.96
C HIS A 63 6.67 -9.34 -12.86
N ASP A 64 7.84 -9.97 -13.00
CA ASP A 64 8.28 -11.07 -12.15
C ASP A 64 9.06 -10.59 -10.91
N GLY A 65 9.27 -9.28 -10.76
CA GLY A 65 9.99 -8.71 -9.61
C GLY A 65 11.50 -8.99 -9.62
N ARG A 66 12.10 -9.23 -10.78
CA ARG A 66 13.54 -9.50 -10.96
C ARG A 66 14.35 -8.27 -11.34
N ALA A 67 13.70 -7.17 -11.70
CA ALA A 67 14.36 -5.94 -12.12
C ALA A 67 13.82 -4.73 -11.34
N MET A 68 14.70 -3.74 -11.13
CA MET A 68 14.41 -2.56 -10.35
C MET A 68 15.03 -1.32 -10.99
N ILE A 69 14.29 -0.22 -11.01
CA ILE A 69 14.82 1.11 -11.27
C ILE A 69 15.30 1.68 -9.93
N ILE A 70 16.51 2.23 -9.94
CA ILE A 70 17.12 2.90 -8.80
C ILE A 70 17.31 4.36 -9.21
N SER A 71 16.71 5.27 -8.45
CA SER A 71 16.69 6.69 -8.73
C SER A 71 17.19 7.48 -7.52
N TRP A 72 17.99 8.51 -7.73
CA TRP A 72 18.50 9.39 -6.68
C TRP A 72 18.78 10.79 -7.23
N VAL A 73 19.02 11.73 -6.32
CA VAL A 73 19.44 13.10 -6.63
C VAL A 73 20.81 13.35 -6.03
N THR A 74 21.72 13.95 -6.79
CA THR A 74 22.96 14.53 -6.26
C THR A 74 22.83 16.05 -6.33
N ILE A 75 22.89 16.75 -5.19
CA ILE A 75 22.49 18.17 -5.05
C ILE A 75 23.42 19.17 -5.77
N LEU A 76 24.49 18.70 -6.42
CA LEU A 76 25.45 19.55 -7.13
C LEU A 76 25.30 19.36 -8.64
N ASN A 77 25.34 20.47 -9.39
CA ASN A 77 25.25 20.50 -10.85
C ASN A 77 26.57 20.06 -11.52
N LEU A 78 27.05 18.87 -11.14
CA LEU A 78 28.12 18.15 -11.80
C LEU A 78 27.52 16.86 -12.35
N ALA A 79 28.03 16.40 -13.48
CA ALA A 79 27.70 15.09 -14.03
C ALA A 79 28.24 14.00 -13.08
N GLY A 80 27.48 13.68 -12.02
CA GLY A 80 27.76 12.56 -11.13
C GLY A 80 27.72 11.23 -11.88
N SER A 81 28.15 10.15 -11.21
CA SER A 81 28.00 8.80 -11.76
C SER A 81 26.55 8.33 -11.69
N ASN A 82 26.09 7.61 -12.72
CA ASN A 82 24.82 6.89 -12.74
C ASN A 82 25.01 5.36 -12.57
N VAL A 83 26.20 4.92 -12.14
CA VAL A 83 26.52 3.50 -11.93
C VAL A 83 26.02 3.04 -10.56
N VAL A 84 25.29 1.93 -10.56
CA VAL A 84 24.92 1.19 -9.35
C VAL A 84 25.84 -0.03 -9.21
N THR A 85 26.43 -0.20 -8.02
CA THR A 85 27.11 -1.45 -7.63
C THR A 85 26.21 -2.15 -6.61
N TYR A 86 25.90 -3.43 -6.83
CA TYR A 86 24.98 -4.23 -6.03
C TYR A 86 25.53 -5.63 -5.75
#